data_AF-A0A849HZC7-F1
#
_entry.id   AF-A0A849HZC7-F1
#
_cell.length_a   1.000
_cell.length_b   1.000
_cell.length_c   1.000
_cell.angle_alpha   90.00
_cell.angle_beta   90.00
_cell.angle_gamma   90.00
#
_symmetry.space_group_name_H-M   'P 1'
#
loop_
_entity.id
_entity.type
_entity.pdbx_description
1 polymer ?
#
loop_
_entity_poly.entity_id
_entity_poly.type
_entity_poly.pdbx_seq_one_letter_code
_entity_poly.pdbx_strand_id
1 'polypeptide(L)'
;MVGLKKYTELALLNKEILSLNQELLSIKESLLIKNEQLLKEIEERKMLEKKNEDMLIHAGRLALLGEMATGVAHELNQPLSIIRTNMQTLEFMGKEDLSFTELKEIIVSCIKQTDRAAHIVSHMRDFARVNQTHNMPINLYVPLDEAIAMFNEQFRLHEIALTRDYGDDIPFLSCSSQEMEQLIVNLLS
;
A
#
# COMPACT_ATOMS: atom_id res chain seq x y z
N MET A 1 25.15 -55.02 61.85
CA MET A 1 25.85 -54.80 60.56
C MET A 1 24.90 -54.47 59.39
N VAL A 2 23.66 -54.99 59.38
CA VAL A 2 22.66 -54.75 58.30
C VAL A 2 22.09 -53.32 58.30
N GLY A 3 21.84 -52.72 59.47
CA GLY A 3 21.33 -51.34 59.56
C GLY A 3 22.31 -50.31 59.00
N LEU A 4 23.61 -50.43 59.30
CA LEU A 4 24.63 -49.47 58.86
C LEU A 4 24.72 -49.41 57.32
N LYS A 5 24.70 -50.55 56.63
CA LYS A 5 24.71 -50.61 55.16
C LYS A 5 23.51 -49.88 54.53
N LYS A 6 22.32 -50.06 55.11
CA LYS A 6 21.09 -49.41 54.63
C LYS A 6 21.13 -47.89 54.82
N TYR A 7 21.71 -47.40 55.92
CA TYR A 7 21.94 -45.97 56.13
C TYR A 7 22.94 -45.38 55.13
N THR A 8 24.01 -46.10 54.80
CA THR A 8 24.99 -45.66 53.79
C THR A 8 24.37 -45.60 52.40
N GLU A 9 23.53 -46.57 52.03
CA GLU A 9 22.83 -46.64 50.74
C GLU A 9 21.80 -45.51 50.60
N LEU A 10 21.03 -45.22 51.66
CA LEU A 10 20.13 -44.06 51.73
C LEU A 10 20.87 -42.72 51.60
N ALA A 11 22.05 -42.59 52.20
CA ALA A 11 22.86 -41.37 52.11
C ALA A 11 23.42 -41.17 50.69
N LEU A 12 23.85 -42.25 50.02
CA LEU A 12 24.27 -42.23 48.62
C LEU A 12 23.12 -41.81 47.70
N LEU A 13 21.94 -42.43 47.86
CA LEU A 13 20.76 -42.11 47.06
C LEU A 13 20.32 -40.64 47.24
N ASN A 14 20.32 -40.13 48.47
CA ASN A 14 20.00 -38.73 48.73
C ASN A 14 21.00 -37.76 48.08
N LYS A 15 22.29 -38.10 48.07
CA LYS A 15 23.31 -37.30 47.39
C LYS A 15 23.11 -37.27 45.88
N GLU A 16 22.74 -38.41 45.28
CA GLU A 16 22.44 -38.52 43.86
C GLU A 16 21.18 -37.72 43.47
N ILE A 17 20.10 -37.81 44.27
CA ILE A 17 18.88 -37.00 44.09
C ILE A 17 19.19 -35.50 44.17
N LEU A 18 20.03 -35.08 45.12
CA LEU A 18 20.44 -33.67 45.23
C LEU A 18 21.22 -33.20 43.99
N SER A 19 22.14 -34.03 43.47
CA SER A 19 22.88 -33.72 42.23
C SER A 19 21.93 -33.59 41.05
N LEU A 20 21.03 -34.55 40.86
CA LEU A 20 20.03 -34.54 39.78
C LEU A 20 19.11 -33.33 39.86
N ASN A 21 18.68 -32.93 41.06
CA ASN A 21 17.86 -31.73 41.24
C ASN A 21 18.62 -30.44 40.88
N GLN A 22 19.92 -30.36 41.18
CA GLN A 22 20.75 -29.22 40.78
C GLN A 22 20.95 -29.16 39.27
N GLU A 23 21.18 -30.30 38.62
CA GLU A 23 21.25 -30.39 37.15
C GLU A 23 19.91 -30.02 36.50
N LEU A 24 18.79 -30.49 37.04
CA LEU A 24 17.46 -30.14 36.55
C LEU A 24 17.19 -28.64 36.64
N LEU A 25 17.62 -28.00 37.74
CA LEU A 25 17.46 -26.56 37.95
C LEU A 25 18.27 -25.75 36.92
N SER A 26 19.52 -26.13 36.68
CA SER A 26 20.38 -25.43 35.71
C SER A 26 19.90 -25.60 34.27
N ILE A 27 19.40 -26.78 33.91
CA ILE A 27 18.75 -27.03 32.60
C ILE A 27 17.51 -26.15 32.46
N LYS A 28 16.66 -26.07 33.50
CA LYS A 28 15.45 -25.24 33.47
C LYS A 28 15.78 -23.76 33.27
N GLU A 29 16.80 -23.24 33.96
CA GLU A 29 17.26 -21.86 33.79
C GLU A 29 17.78 -21.60 32.38
N SER A 30 18.60 -22.51 31.84
CA SER A 30 19.09 -22.42 30.47
C SER A 30 17.96 -22.42 29.44
N LEU A 31 16.94 -23.26 29.63
CA LEU A 31 15.76 -23.32 28.77
C LEU A 31 14.93 -22.02 28.83
N LEU A 32 14.77 -21.43 30.02
CA LEU A 32 14.07 -20.14 30.16
C LEU A 32 14.78 -19.03 29.40
N ILE A 33 16.10 -18.91 29.57
CA ILE A 33 16.92 -17.93 28.84
C ILE A 33 16.81 -18.15 27.33
N LYS A 34 16.89 -19.42 26.89
CA LYS A 34 16.80 -19.75 25.46
C LYS A 34 15.43 -19.42 24.88
N ASN A 35 14.34 -19.67 25.63
CA ASN A 35 12.99 -19.30 25.22
C ASN A 35 12.82 -17.79 25.08
N GLU A 36 13.32 -17.00 26.03
CA GLU A 36 13.27 -15.53 25.95
C GLU A 36 14.03 -15.01 24.71
N GLN A 37 15.21 -15.57 24.44
CA GLN A 37 15.98 -15.24 23.23
C GLN A 37 15.23 -15.60 21.94
N LEU A 38 14.63 -16.79 21.87
CA LEU A 38 13.87 -17.24 20.72
C LEU A 38 12.64 -16.38 20.47
N LEU A 39 11.93 -15.98 21.52
CA LEU A 39 10.78 -15.09 21.40
C LEU A 39 11.19 -13.73 20.83
N LYS A 40 12.31 -13.18 21.28
CA LYS A 40 12.85 -11.93 20.74
C LYS A 40 13.25 -12.07 19.26
N GLU A 41 13.92 -13.16 18.90
CA GLU A 41 14.32 -13.41 17.51
C GLU A 41 13.11 -13.61 16.59
N ILE A 42 12.05 -14.29 17.06
CA ILE A 42 10.79 -14.44 16.32
C ILE A 42 10.16 -13.07 16.06
N GLU A 43 10.13 -12.19 17.06
CA GLU A 43 9.55 -10.86 16.91
C GLU A 43 10.35 -9.99 15.92
N GLU A 44 11.68 -10.03 16.01
CA GLU A 44 12.57 -9.35 15.07
C GLU A 44 12.38 -9.87 13.63
N ARG A 45 12.25 -11.20 13.46
CA ARG A 45 11.97 -11.83 12.16
C ARG A 45 10.62 -11.41 11.60
N LYS A 46 9.56 -11.42 12.41
CA LYS A 46 8.22 -10.98 11.99
C LYS A 46 8.21 -9.53 11.53
N MET A 47 8.90 -8.65 12.25
CA MET A 47 9.02 -7.24 11.88
C MET A 47 9.79 -7.06 10.55
N LEU A 48 10.83 -7.85 10.34
CA LEU A 48 11.59 -7.86 9.08
C LEU A 48 10.78 -8.42 7.91
N GLU A 49 10.06 -9.52 8.12
CA GLU A 49 9.16 -10.13 7.14
C GLU A 49 8.10 -9.14 6.69
N LYS A 50 7.39 -8.51 7.64
CA LYS A 50 6.39 -7.48 7.34
C LYS A 50 6.98 -6.32 6.53
N LYS A 51 8.18 -5.84 6.89
CA LYS A 51 8.86 -4.78 6.15
C LYS A 51 9.19 -5.21 4.72
N ASN A 52 9.64 -6.45 4.52
CA ASN A 52 9.94 -6.97 3.20
C ASN A 52 8.66 -7.14 2.36
N GLU A 53 7.56 -7.59 2.96
CA GLU A 53 6.25 -7.65 2.30
C GLU A 53 5.79 -6.26 1.84
N ASP A 54 5.87 -5.25 2.71
CA ASP A 54 5.56 -3.86 2.37
C ASP A 54 6.44 -3.36 1.21
N MET A 55 7.73 -3.70 1.20
CA MET A 55 8.65 -3.33 0.12
C MET A 55 8.32 -4.02 -1.22
N LEU A 56 7.89 -5.29 -1.19
CA LEU A 56 7.45 -6.00 -2.39
C LEU A 56 6.18 -5.40 -2.97
N ILE A 57 5.21 -5.05 -2.11
CA ILE A 57 3.97 -4.36 -2.54
C ILE A 57 4.32 -3.00 -3.16
N HIS A 58 5.23 -2.23 -2.54
CA HIS A 58 5.69 -0.96 -3.08
C HIS A 58 6.33 -1.12 -4.47
N ALA A 59 7.21 -2.10 -4.63
CA ALA A 59 7.87 -2.38 -5.89
C ALA A 59 6.87 -2.80 -6.99
N GLY A 60 5.87 -3.61 -6.64
CA GLY A 60 4.79 -3.99 -7.56
C GLY A 60 3.98 -2.78 -8.04
N ARG A 61 3.59 -1.88 -7.13
CA ARG A 61 2.90 -0.62 -7.46
C ARG A 61 3.69 0.26 -8.41
N LEU A 62 4.99 0.41 -8.17
CA LEU A 62 5.88 1.18 -9.04
C LEU A 62 6.05 0.53 -10.42
N ALA A 63 6.08 -0.80 -10.49
CA ALA A 63 6.17 -1.52 -11.75
C ALA A 63 4.93 -1.27 -12.62
N LEU A 64 3.72 -1.39 -12.05
CA LEU A 64 2.47 -1.11 -12.75
C LEU A 64 2.38 0.36 -13.20
N LEU A 65 2.79 1.30 -12.35
CA LEU A 65 2.87 2.70 -12.73
C LEU A 65 3.84 2.91 -13.91
N GLY A 66 4.92 2.13 -13.96
CA GLY A 66 5.86 2.07 -15.08
C GLY A 66 5.23 1.54 -16.37
N GLU A 67 4.46 0.46 -16.30
CA GLU A 67 3.70 -0.07 -17.45
C GLU A 67 2.70 0.95 -17.98
N MET A 68 2.07 1.71 -17.07
CA MET A 68 1.10 2.74 -17.40
C MET A 68 1.71 4.11 -17.70
N ALA A 69 3.04 4.25 -17.62
CA ALA A 69 3.73 5.54 -17.66
C ALA A 69 3.38 6.38 -18.90
N THR A 70 3.26 5.74 -20.06
CA THR A 70 2.88 6.41 -21.31
C THR A 70 1.46 6.98 -21.25
N GLY A 71 0.51 6.21 -20.72
CA GLY A 71 -0.89 6.64 -20.56
C GLY A 71 -1.00 7.80 -19.59
N VAL A 72 -0.34 7.69 -18.43
CA VAL A 72 -0.37 8.75 -17.42
C VAL A 72 0.38 10.00 -17.88
N ALA A 73 1.50 9.86 -18.60
CA ALA A 73 2.18 11.00 -19.20
C ALA A 73 1.27 11.71 -20.22
N HIS A 74 0.50 10.96 -21.02
CA HIS A 74 -0.45 11.54 -21.94
C HIS A 74 -1.58 12.29 -21.20
N GLU A 75 -2.17 11.68 -20.16
CA GLU A 75 -3.20 12.32 -19.35
C GLU A 75 -2.71 13.57 -18.62
N LEU A 76 -1.44 13.60 -18.19
CA LEU A 76 -0.83 14.79 -17.61
C LEU A 76 -0.53 15.87 -18.67
N ASN A 77 -0.13 15.45 -19.88
CA ASN A 77 0.14 16.37 -20.98
C ASN A 77 -1.13 17.04 -21.53
N GLN A 78 -2.30 16.40 -21.43
CA GLN A 78 -3.59 16.98 -21.85
C GLN A 78 -3.93 18.32 -21.16
N PRO A 79 -4.05 18.40 -19.82
CA PRO A 79 -4.32 19.66 -19.12
C PRO A 79 -3.23 20.70 -19.38
N LEU A 80 -1.95 20.30 -19.41
CA LEU A 80 -0.84 21.21 -19.70
C LEU A 80 -0.92 21.81 -21.11
N SER A 81 -1.33 21.02 -22.10
CA SER A 81 -1.51 21.49 -23.47
C SER A 81 -2.67 22.48 -23.57
N ILE A 82 -3.78 22.22 -22.90
CA ILE A 82 -4.94 23.14 -22.85
C ILE A 82 -4.55 24.46 -22.18
N ILE A 83 -3.82 24.41 -21.05
CA ILE A 83 -3.30 25.62 -20.40
C ILE A 83 -2.42 26.40 -21.36
N ARG A 84 -1.47 25.73 -22.05
CA ARG A 84 -0.58 26.39 -23.00
C ARG A 84 -1.35 27.05 -24.14
N THR A 85 -2.31 26.36 -24.74
CA THR A 85 -3.14 26.90 -25.83
C THR A 85 -3.94 28.11 -25.35
N ASN A 86 -4.56 28.04 -24.18
CA ASN A 86 -5.27 29.17 -23.57
C ASN A 86 -4.36 30.39 -23.37
N MET A 87 -3.14 30.17 -22.86
CA MET A 87 -2.17 31.25 -22.67
C MET A 87 -1.70 31.84 -24.01
N GLN A 88 -1.51 31.01 -25.05
CA GLN A 88 -1.20 31.49 -26.40
C GLN A 88 -2.34 32.31 -27.01
N THR A 89 -3.60 31.93 -26.76
CA THR A 89 -4.77 32.71 -27.16
C THR A 89 -4.74 34.10 -26.53
N LEU A 90 -4.42 34.19 -25.23
CA LEU A 90 -4.28 35.47 -24.53
C LEU A 90 -3.09 36.31 -25.01
N GLU A 91 -2.00 35.67 -25.44
CA GLU A 91 -0.83 36.36 -26.02
C GLU A 91 -1.14 36.93 -27.41
N PHE A 92 -1.89 36.20 -28.22
CA PHE A 92 -2.21 36.58 -29.59
C PHE A 92 -3.35 37.61 -29.69
N MET A 93 -4.35 37.53 -28.81
CA MET A 93 -5.48 38.46 -28.78
C MET A 93 -5.09 39.75 -28.04
N GLY A 94 -5.29 40.91 -28.68
CA GLY A 94 -5.04 42.20 -28.05
C GLY A 94 -6.05 42.52 -26.94
N LYS A 95 -5.74 43.51 -26.09
CA LYS A 95 -6.65 43.96 -25.00
C LYS A 95 -8.04 44.39 -25.47
N GLU A 96 -8.18 44.78 -26.74
CA GLU A 96 -9.45 45.22 -27.33
C GLU A 96 -10.24 44.08 -28.00
N ASP A 97 -9.63 42.89 -28.16
CA ASP A 97 -10.21 41.75 -28.87
C ASP A 97 -10.93 40.74 -27.95
N LEU A 98 -10.77 40.84 -26.63
CA LEU A 98 -11.33 39.91 -25.65
C LEU A 98 -12.33 40.62 -24.73
N SER A 99 -13.56 40.12 -24.68
CA SER A 99 -14.52 40.51 -23.65
C SER A 99 -14.07 40.02 -22.26
N PHE A 100 -14.55 40.70 -21.21
CA PHE A 100 -14.30 40.26 -19.84
C PHE A 100 -14.81 38.83 -19.58
N THR A 101 -15.89 38.43 -20.24
CA THR A 101 -16.46 37.08 -20.12
C THR A 101 -15.52 36.03 -20.69
N GLU A 102 -14.99 36.23 -21.91
CA GLU A 102 -14.05 35.29 -22.54
C GLU A 102 -12.75 35.18 -21.75
N LEU A 103 -12.21 36.31 -21.27
CA LEU A 103 -11.03 36.31 -20.39
C LEU A 103 -11.28 35.47 -19.13
N LYS A 104 -12.45 35.64 -18.50
CA LYS A 104 -12.84 34.87 -17.30
C LYS A 104 -12.96 33.37 -17.62
N GLU A 105 -13.54 33.01 -18.75
CA GLU A 105 -13.66 31.60 -19.17
C GLU A 105 -12.30 30.95 -19.40
N ILE A 106 -11.37 31.65 -20.05
CA ILE A 106 -10.00 31.18 -20.26
C ILE A 106 -9.30 30.95 -18.92
N ILE A 107 -9.36 31.92 -18.00
CA ILE A 107 -8.75 31.81 -16.66
C ILE A 107 -9.35 30.65 -15.88
N VAL A 108 -10.68 30.52 -15.86
CA VAL A 108 -11.37 29.41 -15.18
C VAL A 108 -10.97 28.07 -15.78
N SER A 109 -10.83 27.99 -17.10
CA SER A 109 -10.34 26.79 -17.79
C SER A 109 -8.92 26.44 -17.35
N CYS A 110 -8.00 27.40 -17.30
CA CYS A 110 -6.62 27.17 -16.84
C CYS A 110 -6.56 26.68 -15.39
N ILE A 111 -7.36 27.26 -14.47
CA ILE A 111 -7.42 26.82 -13.07
C ILE A 111 -7.89 25.36 -13.02
N LYS A 112 -8.99 25.03 -13.70
CA LYS A 112 -9.53 23.65 -13.75
C LYS A 112 -8.50 22.64 -14.27
N GLN A 113 -7.76 22.98 -15.32
CA GLN A 113 -6.73 22.09 -15.86
C GLN A 113 -5.52 21.97 -14.91
N THR A 114 -5.19 23.03 -14.19
CA THR A 114 -4.12 23.00 -13.17
C THR A 114 -4.51 22.09 -12.01
N ASP A 115 -5.75 22.20 -11.52
CA ASP A 115 -6.29 21.32 -10.48
C ASP A 115 -6.32 19.87 -10.95
N ARG A 116 -6.71 19.63 -12.21
CA ARG A 116 -6.67 18.28 -12.81
C ARG A 116 -5.26 17.71 -12.86
N ALA A 117 -4.27 18.49 -13.31
CA ALA A 117 -2.87 18.04 -13.34
C ALA A 117 -2.35 17.73 -11.93
N ALA A 118 -2.67 18.58 -10.94
CA ALA A 118 -2.32 18.36 -9.55
C ALA A 118 -2.96 17.09 -8.98
N HIS A 119 -4.22 16.83 -9.32
CA HIS A 119 -4.93 15.62 -8.92
C HIS A 119 -4.26 14.36 -9.48
N ILE A 120 -3.90 14.35 -10.78
CA ILE A 120 -3.18 13.22 -11.41
C ILE A 120 -1.88 12.94 -10.66
N VAL A 121 -1.08 13.98 -10.39
CA VAL A 121 0.21 13.83 -9.68
C VAL A 121 0.02 13.34 -8.24
N SER A 122 -0.96 13.88 -7.50
CA SER A 122 -1.24 13.41 -6.14
C SER A 122 -1.67 11.95 -6.16
N HIS A 123 -2.59 11.60 -7.04
CA HIS A 123 -3.11 10.24 -7.17
C HIS A 123 -2.00 9.23 -7.47
N MET A 124 -1.10 9.51 -8.43
CA MET A 124 0.06 8.64 -8.69
C MET A 124 0.96 8.45 -7.46
N ARG A 125 1.20 9.55 -6.73
CA ARG A 125 2.04 9.52 -5.52
C ARG A 125 1.38 8.72 -4.41
N ASP A 126 0.06 8.88 -4.24
CA ASP A 126 -0.73 8.22 -3.22
C ASP A 126 -0.84 6.72 -3.54
N PHE A 127 -1.08 6.35 -4.80
CA PHE A 127 -1.05 4.97 -5.29
C PHE A 127 0.30 4.28 -5.01
N ALA A 128 1.41 4.96 -5.31
CA ALA A 128 2.75 4.42 -5.07
C ALA A 128 3.05 4.19 -3.57
N ARG A 129 2.45 4.95 -2.65
CA ARG A 129 2.83 4.91 -1.23
C ARG A 129 2.26 3.68 -0.52
N VAL A 130 3.10 2.97 0.24
CA VAL A 130 2.65 1.92 1.16
C VAL A 130 2.31 2.54 2.51
N ASN A 131 1.02 2.78 2.73
CA ASN A 131 0.49 3.16 4.04
C ASN A 131 -0.08 1.93 4.75
N GLN A 132 -0.16 1.98 6.08
CA GLN A 132 -0.93 1.00 6.85
C GLN A 132 -2.40 1.16 6.48
N THR A 133 -2.83 0.34 5.54
CA THR A 133 -4.20 0.22 5.10
C THR A 133 -5.01 -0.39 6.23
N HIS A 134 -6.07 0.31 6.65
CA HIS A 134 -6.99 -0.19 7.65
C HIS A 134 -8.26 -0.62 6.95
N ASN A 135 -8.79 -1.77 7.34
CA ASN A 135 -10.11 -2.21 6.90
C ASN A 135 -11.14 -1.21 7.44
N MET A 136 -11.75 -0.48 6.53
CA MET A 136 -12.83 0.45 6.81
C MET A 136 -13.96 0.23 5.82
N PRO A 137 -15.21 0.61 6.14
CA PRO A 137 -16.27 0.62 5.15
C PRO A 137 -15.89 1.56 3.99
N ILE A 138 -15.71 1.00 2.79
CA ILE A 138 -15.42 1.75 1.58
C ILE A 138 -16.60 1.71 0.61
N ASN A 139 -16.77 2.81 -0.11
CA ASN A 139 -17.62 2.87 -1.28
C ASN A 139 -16.79 2.41 -2.50
N LEU A 140 -17.20 1.30 -3.13
CA LEU A 140 -16.49 0.70 -4.26
C LEU A 140 -16.38 1.60 -5.50
N TYR A 141 -17.27 2.58 -5.67
CA TYR A 141 -17.19 3.51 -6.81
C TYR A 141 -15.86 4.27 -6.83
N VAL A 142 -15.31 4.60 -5.66
CA VAL A 142 -14.07 5.38 -5.56
C VAL A 142 -12.87 4.62 -6.15
N PRO A 143 -12.46 3.44 -5.63
CA PRO A 143 -11.33 2.70 -6.21
C PRO A 143 -11.58 2.21 -7.64
N LEU A 144 -12.84 2.00 -8.05
CA LEU A 144 -13.19 1.70 -9.44
C LEU A 144 -12.92 2.87 -10.37
N ASP A 145 -13.41 4.06 -10.02
CA ASP A 145 -13.21 5.26 -10.83
C ASP A 145 -11.74 5.65 -10.91
N GLU A 146 -11.02 5.56 -9.80
CA GLU A 146 -9.57 5.79 -9.72
C GLU A 146 -8.81 4.81 -10.63
N ALA A 147 -9.03 3.51 -10.49
CA ALA A 147 -8.36 2.50 -11.32
C ALA A 147 -8.69 2.67 -12.81
N ILE A 148 -9.96 2.87 -13.16
CA ILE A 148 -10.38 3.08 -14.57
C ILE A 148 -9.75 4.35 -15.13
N ALA A 149 -9.67 5.42 -14.34
CA ALA A 149 -9.08 6.67 -14.78
C ALA A 149 -7.65 6.46 -15.27
N MET A 150 -6.87 5.61 -14.61
CA MET A 150 -5.49 5.32 -15.02
C MET A 150 -5.39 4.65 -16.41
N PHE A 151 -6.42 3.91 -16.86
CA PHE A 151 -6.42 3.18 -18.14
C PHE A 151 -7.19 3.89 -19.27
N ASN A 152 -7.87 5.01 -19.01
CA ASN A 152 -8.74 5.69 -19.99
C ASN A 152 -8.05 5.94 -21.33
N GLU A 153 -6.81 6.43 -21.30
CA GLU A 153 -6.05 6.67 -22.52
C GLU A 153 -5.74 5.37 -23.28
N GLN A 154 -5.43 4.29 -22.58
CA GLN A 154 -5.17 3.00 -23.20
C GLN A 154 -6.44 2.44 -23.85
N PHE A 155 -7.58 2.54 -23.17
CA PHE A 155 -8.86 2.16 -23.76
C PHE A 155 -9.15 2.95 -25.03
N ARG A 156 -8.89 4.26 -25.02
CA ARG A 156 -9.06 5.11 -26.20
C ARG A 156 -8.14 4.70 -27.35
N LEU A 157 -6.85 4.50 -27.09
CA LEU A 157 -5.85 4.15 -28.11
C LEU A 157 -6.09 2.77 -28.73
N HIS A 158 -6.66 1.84 -27.96
CA HIS A 158 -6.97 0.48 -28.41
C HIS A 158 -8.44 0.31 -28.84
N GLU A 159 -9.21 1.40 -28.91
CA GLU A 159 -10.63 1.39 -29.28
C GLU A 159 -11.50 0.44 -28.43
N ILE A 160 -11.15 0.30 -27.15
CA ILE A 160 -11.86 -0.54 -26.19
C ILE A 160 -13.04 0.24 -25.61
N ALA A 161 -14.24 -0.31 -25.79
CA ALA A 161 -15.46 0.22 -25.19
C ALA A 161 -15.66 -0.34 -23.77
N LEU A 162 -15.46 0.48 -22.75
CA LEU A 162 -15.72 0.11 -21.36
C LEU A 162 -17.21 0.29 -21.02
N THR A 163 -17.88 -0.79 -20.65
CA THR A 163 -19.26 -0.75 -20.11
C THR A 163 -19.23 -0.95 -18.60
N ARG A 164 -19.95 -0.09 -17.89
CA ARG A 164 -20.06 -0.13 -16.42
C ARG A 164 -21.47 -0.58 -16.05
N ASP A 165 -21.58 -1.79 -15.51
CA ASP A 165 -22.84 -2.35 -15.02
C ASP A 165 -22.64 -2.80 -13.56
N TYR A 166 -23.21 -2.02 -12.65
CA TYR A 166 -22.95 -2.09 -11.20
C TYR A 166 -24.19 -2.54 -10.42
N GLY A 167 -25.36 -2.59 -11.05
CA GLY A 167 -26.65 -2.68 -10.36
C GLY A 167 -26.94 -1.47 -9.46
N ASP A 168 -28.09 -1.50 -8.79
CA ASP A 168 -28.62 -0.35 -8.03
C ASP A 168 -28.18 -0.32 -6.55
N ASP A 169 -27.54 -1.38 -6.03
CA ASP A 169 -27.34 -1.54 -4.59
C ASP A 169 -26.00 -2.24 -4.25
N ILE A 170 -24.88 -1.56 -4.51
CA ILE A 170 -23.55 -2.05 -4.10
C ILE A 170 -23.35 -1.78 -2.60
N PRO A 171 -23.13 -2.81 -1.77
CA PRO A 171 -22.90 -2.62 -0.35
C PRO A 171 -21.52 -2.02 -0.09
N PHE A 172 -21.40 -1.28 1.02
CA PHE A 172 -20.09 -0.90 1.54
C PHE A 172 -19.30 -2.17 1.91
N LEU A 173 -18.05 -2.23 1.45
CA LEU A 173 -17.15 -3.34 1.78
C LEU A 173 -16.19 -2.91 2.89
N SER A 174 -15.93 -3.80 3.84
CA SER A 174 -14.94 -3.57 4.89
C SER A 174 -13.56 -4.00 4.40
N CYS A 175 -12.89 -3.15 3.65
CA CYS A 175 -11.54 -3.39 3.14
C CYS A 175 -10.78 -2.08 2.94
N SER A 176 -9.55 -2.19 2.46
CA SER A 176 -8.74 -1.04 2.08
C SER A 176 -9.11 -0.55 0.68
N SER A 177 -9.41 0.75 0.54
CA SER A 177 -9.67 1.37 -0.78
C SER A 177 -8.49 1.20 -1.72
N GLN A 178 -7.27 1.41 -1.23
CA GLN A 178 -6.05 1.33 -2.02
C GLN A 178 -5.72 -0.11 -2.46
N GLU A 179 -6.02 -1.11 -1.62
CA GLU A 179 -5.85 -2.52 -2.01
C GLU A 179 -6.91 -2.94 -3.04
N MET A 180 -8.13 -2.42 -2.90
CA MET A 180 -9.19 -2.65 -3.87
C MET A 180 -8.85 -2.04 -5.23
N GLU A 181 -8.41 -0.77 -5.23
CA GLU A 181 -7.94 -0.07 -6.42
C GLU A 181 -6.81 -0.86 -7.10
N GLN A 182 -5.81 -1.30 -6.34
CA GLN A 182 -4.71 -2.13 -6.83
C GLN A 182 -5.19 -3.45 -7.46
N LEU A 183 -6.15 -4.11 -6.82
CA LEU A 183 -6.74 -5.34 -7.35
C LEU A 183 -7.43 -5.06 -8.69
N ILE A 184 -8.17 -3.96 -8.80
CA ILE A 184 -8.84 -3.56 -10.04
C ILE A 184 -7.80 -3.23 -11.13
N VAL A 185 -6.75 -2.47 -10.80
CA VAL A 185 -5.64 -2.16 -11.73
C VAL A 185 -5.03 -3.45 -12.29
N ASN A 186 -4.76 -4.44 -11.43
CA ASN A 186 -4.22 -5.75 -11.84
C ASN A 186 -5.18 -6.56 -12.73
N LEU A 187 -6.48 -6.31 -12.65
CA LEU A 187 -7.47 -6.97 -13.50
C LEU A 187 -7.64 -6.27 -14.85
N LEU A 188 -7.34 -4.97 -14.91
CA LEU A 188 -7.44 -4.15 -16.12
C LEU A 188 -6.15 -4.18 -16.97
N SER A 189 -4.99 -4.42 -16.34
CA SER A 189 -3.69 -4.60 -17.00
C SER A 189 -3.67 -5.84 -17.91
#